data_AF-U1PJ10-F1
#
_entry.id   AF-U1PJ10-F1
#
_cell.length_a   1.000
_cell.length_b   1.000
_cell.length_c   1.000
_cell.angle_alpha   90.00
_cell.angle_beta   90.00
_cell.angle_gamma   90.00
#
_symmetry.space_group_name_H-M   'P 1'
#
loop_
_entity.id
_entity.type
_entity.pdbx_description
1 polymer ?
#
loop_
_entity_poly.entity_id
_entity_poly.type
_entity_poly.pdbx_seq_one_letter_code
_entity_poly.pdbx_strand_id
1 'polypeptide(L)'
;MDLPDRVIGGAYRFNTWETLESLVDIGNRMAGSAGEQAAMETVADALREAGARDVGIEELRVSRLGARRQRALAPRPALRGHTPGNRAAGRSSG
;
A
#
# COMPACT_ATOMS: atom_id res chain seq x y z
N MET A 1 -30.18 -6.33 0.08
CA MET A 1 -30.42 -6.37 -1.38
C MET A 1 -29.90 -7.72 -1.82
N ASP A 2 -30.78 -8.69 -2.04
CA ASP A 2 -30.42 -10.08 -2.31
C ASP A 2 -30.59 -10.33 -3.81
N LEU A 3 -29.48 -10.59 -4.50
CA LEU A 3 -29.48 -10.89 -5.93
C LEU A 3 -29.34 -12.41 -6.12
N PRO A 4 -30.10 -13.03 -7.02
CA PRO A 4 -30.05 -14.48 -7.20
C PRO A 4 -28.65 -14.96 -7.63
N ASP A 5 -28.20 -16.12 -7.15
CA ASP A 5 -26.89 -16.70 -7.48
C ASP A 5 -26.64 -16.82 -8.99
N ARG A 6 -27.69 -17.03 -9.79
CA ARG A 6 -27.60 -17.05 -11.26
C ARG A 6 -27.22 -15.69 -11.88
N VAL A 7 -27.45 -14.59 -11.15
CA VAL A 7 -27.26 -13.21 -11.61
C VAL A 7 -25.86 -12.70 -11.25
N ILE A 8 -25.35 -13.02 -10.05
CA ILE A 8 -24.02 -12.61 -9.59
C ILE A 8 -22.96 -13.71 -9.82
N GLY A 9 -23.36 -14.98 -9.84
CA GLY A 9 -22.44 -16.12 -9.81
C GLY A 9 -21.70 -16.24 -8.48
N GLY A 10 -20.65 -17.06 -8.46
CA GLY A 10 -19.72 -17.17 -7.33
C GLY A 10 -18.87 -15.91 -7.09
N ALA A 11 -19.00 -14.87 -7.93
CA ALA A 11 -18.21 -13.64 -7.87
C ALA A 11 -18.54 -12.73 -6.67
N TYR A 12 -19.54 -13.05 -5.84
CA TYR A 12 -19.69 -12.42 -4.52
C TYR A 12 -18.91 -13.17 -3.41
N ARG A 13 -18.39 -14.37 -3.74
CA ARG A 13 -17.71 -15.29 -2.82
C ARG A 13 -16.30 -15.69 -3.29
N PHE A 14 -15.79 -15.11 -4.38
CA PHE A 14 -14.41 -15.38 -4.79
C PHE A 14 -13.45 -14.89 -3.72
N ASN A 15 -12.20 -15.34 -3.79
CA ASN A 15 -11.08 -15.10 -2.87
C ASN A 15 -10.76 -13.61 -2.68
N THR A 16 -11.72 -12.89 -2.09
CA THR A 16 -11.77 -11.43 -2.02
C THR A 16 -10.69 -10.94 -1.08
N TRP A 17 -10.37 -11.75 -0.06
CA TRP A 17 -9.35 -11.45 0.92
C TRP A 17 -7.94 -11.65 0.34
N GLU A 18 -7.68 -12.78 -0.30
CA GLU A 18 -6.40 -13.10 -0.93
C GLU A 18 -6.07 -12.13 -2.08
N THR A 19 -7.09 -11.74 -2.86
CA THR A 19 -6.97 -10.70 -3.89
C THR A 19 -6.61 -9.36 -3.25
N LEU A 20 -7.24 -9.00 -2.13
CA LEU A 20 -6.93 -7.76 -1.41
C LEU A 20 -5.51 -7.77 -0.83
N GLU A 21 -5.08 -8.89 -0.24
CA GLU A 21 -3.70 -9.06 0.25
C GLU A 21 -2.70 -8.86 -0.89
N SER A 22 -2.92 -9.51 -2.04
CA SER A 22 -2.10 -9.36 -3.24
C SER A 22 -2.02 -7.90 -3.71
N LEU A 23 -3.13 -7.17 -3.70
CA LEU A 23 -3.16 -5.75 -4.07
C LEU A 23 -2.45 -4.84 -3.08
N VAL A 24 -2.42 -5.20 -1.81
CA VAL A 24 -1.71 -4.45 -0.76
C VAL A 24 -0.20 -4.67 -0.87
N ASP A 25 0.24 -5.89 -1.19
CA ASP A 25 1.65 -6.24 -1.33
C ASP A 25 2.34 -5.52 -2.51
N ILE A 26 1.59 -5.13 -3.54
CA ILE A 26 2.10 -4.31 -4.67
C ILE A 26 2.60 -2.92 -4.20
N GLY A 27 2.07 -2.41 -3.09
CA GLY A 27 2.44 -1.09 -2.56
C GLY A 27 1.80 0.08 -3.30
N ASN A 28 2.60 0.98 -3.88
CA ASN A 28 2.06 2.19 -4.53
C ASN A 28 1.34 1.85 -5.83
N ARG A 29 0.03 2.06 -5.82
CA ARG A 29 -0.91 1.78 -6.92
C ARG A 29 -1.70 3.01 -7.36
N MET A 30 -1.17 4.20 -7.09
CA MET A 30 -1.75 5.44 -7.60
C MET A 30 -1.74 5.45 -9.13
N ALA A 31 -2.71 6.11 -9.75
CA ALA A 31 -2.75 6.28 -11.20
C ALA A 31 -1.45 6.91 -11.73
N GLY A 32 -0.91 6.32 -12.80
CA GLY A 32 0.39 6.64 -13.38
C GLY A 32 1.60 6.17 -12.58
N SER A 33 1.46 5.15 -11.73
CA SER A 33 2.56 4.48 -11.02
C SER A 33 2.82 3.09 -11.59
N ALA A 34 4.00 2.52 -11.32
CA ALA A 34 4.33 1.16 -11.79
C ALA A 34 3.38 0.10 -11.21
N GLY A 35 2.87 0.29 -9.99
CA GLY A 35 1.93 -0.64 -9.36
C GLY A 35 0.50 -0.56 -9.91
N GLU A 36 0.17 0.44 -10.73
CA GLU A 36 -1.14 0.52 -11.40
C GLU A 36 -1.36 -0.67 -12.32
N GLN A 37 -0.38 -0.96 -13.19
CA GLN A 37 -0.47 -2.07 -14.14
C GLN A 37 -0.59 -3.43 -13.42
N ALA A 38 0.28 -3.67 -12.44
CA ALA A 38 0.25 -4.91 -11.65
C ALA A 38 -1.07 -5.09 -10.89
N ALA A 39 -1.65 -4.00 -10.37
CA ALA A 39 -2.95 -4.03 -9.71
C ALA A 39 -4.09 -4.35 -10.70
N MET A 40 -4.06 -3.79 -11.90
CA MET A 40 -5.05 -4.09 -12.95
C MET A 40 -5.01 -5.57 -13.36
N GLU A 41 -3.81 -6.11 -13.56
CA GLU A 41 -3.60 -7.53 -13.89
C GLU A 41 -4.12 -8.45 -12.79
N THR A 42 -3.78 -8.16 -11.53
CA THR A 42 -4.26 -8.92 -10.36
C THR A 42 -5.79 -8.97 -10.30
N VAL A 43 -6.47 -7.83 -10.52
CA VAL A 43 -7.94 -7.79 -10.52
C VAL A 43 -8.51 -8.54 -11.72
N ALA A 44 -7.92 -8.39 -12.90
CA ALA A 44 -8.39 -9.06 -14.10
C ALA A 44 -8.30 -10.59 -13.96
N ASP A 45 -7.21 -11.10 -13.42
CA ASP A 45 -7.02 -12.54 -13.22
C ASP A 45 -8.01 -13.08 -12.17
N ALA A 46 -8.19 -12.38 -11.05
CA ALA A 46 -9.19 -12.76 -10.04
C ALA A 46 -10.62 -12.80 -10.62
N LEU A 47 -10.98 -11.87 -11.50
CA LEU A 47 -12.28 -11.85 -12.17
C LEU A 47 -12.44 -13.02 -13.16
N ARG A 48 -11.40 -13.33 -13.94
CA ARG A 48 -11.40 -14.48 -14.85
C ARG A 48 -11.54 -15.79 -14.10
N GLU A 49 -10.79 -15.96 -13.01
CA GLU A 49 -10.87 -17.14 -12.14
C GLU A 49 -12.26 -17.29 -11.50
N ALA A 50 -12.90 -16.18 -11.13
CA ALA A 50 -14.27 -16.16 -10.64
C ALA A 50 -15.34 -16.48 -11.71
N GLY A 51 -14.93 -16.67 -12.97
CA GLY A 51 -15.81 -16.98 -14.10
C GLY A 51 -16.52 -15.77 -14.71
N ALA A 52 -16.02 -14.55 -14.46
CA ALA A 52 -16.53 -13.36 -15.13
C ALA A 52 -16.29 -13.48 -16.64
N ARG A 53 -17.27 -13.04 -17.41
CA ARG A 53 -17.18 -12.97 -18.88
C ARG A 53 -16.66 -11.60 -19.28
N ASP A 54 -15.94 -11.55 -20.39
CA ASP A 54 -15.49 -10.29 -21.02
C ASP A 54 -14.55 -9.43 -20.14
N VAL A 55 -13.53 -10.06 -19.55
CA VAL A 55 -12.56 -9.37 -18.69
C VAL A 55 -11.41 -8.80 -19.53
N GLY A 56 -11.35 -7.47 -19.61
CA GLY A 56 -10.30 -6.72 -20.29
C GLY A 56 -9.71 -5.60 -19.45
N ILE A 57 -8.52 -5.12 -19.86
CA ILE A 57 -7.89 -3.91 -19.33
C ILE A 57 -7.97 -2.87 -20.45
N GLU A 58 -8.57 -1.72 -20.16
CA GLU A 58 -8.70 -0.61 -21.11
C GLU A 58 -7.86 0.58 -20.66
N GLU A 59 -7.15 1.18 -21.62
CA GLU A 59 -6.38 2.39 -21.36
C GLU A 59 -7.32 3.60 -21.25
N LEU A 60 -7.29 4.25 -20.09
CA LEU A 60 -8.00 5.50 -19.86
C LEU A 60 -7.00 6.61 -19.57
N ARG A 61 -7.12 7.73 -20.28
CA ARG A 61 -6.32 8.92 -19.99
C ARG A 61 -6.84 9.58 -18.72
N VAL A 62 -6.08 9.47 -17.63
CA VAL A 62 -6.41 10.08 -16.34
C VAL A 62 -5.55 11.32 -16.09
N SER A 63 -6.18 12.39 -15.61
CA SER A 63 -5.46 13.55 -15.06
C SER A 63 -4.87 13.16 -13.70
N ARG A 64 -3.59 13.48 -13.47
CA ARG A 64 -2.96 13.24 -12.16
C ARG A 64 -3.49 14.25 -11.12
N LEU A 65 -4.46 13.84 -10.32
CA LEU A 65 -4.94 14.62 -9.17
C LEU A 65 -3.94 14.52 -7.99
N GLY A 66 -3.47 15.66 -7.49
CA GLY A 66 -2.82 15.74 -6.18
C GLY A 66 -1.36 15.23 -6.09
N ALA A 67 -0.51 15.56 -7.06
CA ALA A 67 0.92 15.22 -7.05
C ALA A 67 1.69 15.86 -5.88
N ARG A 68 1.54 15.36 -4.64
CA ARG A 68 2.49 15.62 -3.56
C ARG A 68 3.64 14.62 -3.68
N ARG A 69 4.88 15.12 -3.68
CA ARG A 69 6.08 14.29 -3.68
C ARG A 69 6.08 13.41 -2.43
N GLN A 70 6.26 12.10 -2.60
CA GLN A 70 6.59 11.21 -1.48
C GLN A 70 7.94 11.67 -0.94
N ARG A 71 7.96 12.25 0.26
CA ARG A 71 9.19 12.52 0.98
C ARG A 71 9.50 11.26 1.78
N ALA A 72 10.61 10.60 1.48
CA ALA A 72 11.11 9.53 2.33
C ALA A 72 11.23 10.09 3.77
N LEU A 73 10.64 9.41 4.74
CA LEU A 73 10.82 9.75 6.14
C LEU A 73 12.30 9.53 6.45
N ALA A 74 13.06 10.61 6.65
CA ALA A 74 14.43 10.50 7.09
C ALA A 74 14.47 9.73 8.41
N PRO A 75 15.46 8.83 8.62
CA PRO A 75 15.60 8.15 9.91
C PRO A 75 15.66 9.19 11.02
N ARG A 76 14.87 8.99 12.08
CA ARG A 76 14.86 9.89 13.25
C ARG A 76 16.30 10.00 13.75
N PRO A 77 16.84 11.21 13.96
CA PRO A 77 18.16 11.34 14.54
C PRO A 77 18.14 10.64 15.90
N ALA A 78 19.15 9.80 16.15
CA ALA A 78 19.34 9.19 17.45
C ALA A 78 19.32 10.30 18.50
N LEU A 79 18.42 10.19 19.48
CA LEU A 79 18.40 11.10 20.62
C LEU A 79 19.80 11.11 21.22
N ARG A 80 20.47 12.26 21.16
CA ARG A 80 21.81 12.43 21.69
C ARG A 80 21.71 12.09 23.18
N GLY A 81 22.31 10.98 23.58
CA GLY A 81 22.33 10.53 24.97
C GLY A 81 22.77 11.68 25.86
N HIS A 82 22.00 11.96 26.90
CA HIS A 82 22.40 12.88 27.95
C HIS A 82 23.60 12.26 28.66
N THR A 83 24.82 12.77 28.38
CA THR A 83 26.00 12.40 29.13
C THR A 83 25.86 12.99 30.55
N PRO A 84 25.83 12.19 31.62
CA PRO A 84 25.81 12.74 32.96
C PRO A 84 27.13 13.48 33.21
N GLY A 85 27.06 14.75 33.58
CA GLY A 85 28.23 15.56 33.90
C GLY A 85 28.98 14.99 35.10
N ASN A 86 30.23 14.58 34.88
CA ASN A 86 31.15 14.19 35.95
C ASN A 86 31.50 15.44 36.78
N ARG A 87 30.88 15.57 37.96
CA ARG A 87 31.24 16.61 38.94
C ARG A 87 32.47 16.12 39.71
N ALA A 88 33.65 16.46 39.19
CA ALA A 88 34.90 16.22 39.89
C ALA A 88 34.89 16.96 41.23
N ALA A 89 34.99 16.20 42.32
CA ALA A 89 35.15 16.70 43.66
C ALA A 89 36.54 17.35 43.79
N GLY A 90 36.60 18.68 43.77
CA GLY A 90 37.76 19.44 44.22
C GLY A 90 37.78 19.50 45.75
N ARG A 91 38.51 18.58 46.37
CA ARG A 91 38.96 18.71 47.76
C ARG A 91 40.29 19.48 47.78
N SER A 92 40.32 20.53 48.61
CA SER A 92 41.45 21.11 49.36
C SER A 92 42.85 21.19 48.72
N SER A 93 43.44 22.39 48.72
CA SER A 93 44.66 22.73 49.50
C SER A 93 45.05 24.19 49.26
N GLY A 94 45.36 24.94 50.32
CA GLY A 94 45.89 26.31 50.28
C GLY A 94 45.28 27.21 51.34
#